data_AF-A0A0Q6C4A9-F1
#
_entry.id   AF-A0A0Q6C4A9-F1
#
_cell.length_a   1.000
_cell.length_b   1.000
_cell.length_c   1.000
_cell.angle_alpha   90.00
_cell.angle_beta   90.00
_cell.angle_gamma   90.00
#
_symmetry.space_group_name_H-M   'P 1'
#
loop_
_entity.id
_entity.type
_entity.pdbx_description
1 polymer ?
#
loop_
_entity_poly.entity_id
_entity_poly.type
_entity_poly.pdbx_seq_one_letter_code
_entity_poly.pdbx_strand_id
1 'polypeptide(L)' 'MSFLETRDRFHRQATEIVDMPEALLDLLLQFLRQNDGQLSRRAREKEFARLTPEEIEAFESLYAELTIPE' A
#
# COMPACT_ATOMS: atom_id res chain seq x y z
N MET A 1 1.15 15.58 -9.12
CA MET A 1 0.42 15.27 -7.88
C MET A 1 1.39 15.41 -6.71
N SER A 2 0.94 16.02 -5.62
CA SER A 2 1.75 16.14 -4.41
C SER A 2 1.77 14.80 -3.68
N PHE A 3 2.89 14.43 -3.05
CA PHE A 3 2.99 13.20 -2.24
C PHE A 3 1.87 13.08 -1.18
N LEU A 4 1.36 14.22 -0.73
CA LEU A 4 0.20 14.32 0.16
C LEU A 4 -1.10 13.78 -0.47
N GLU A 5 -1.37 14.01 -1.75
CA GLU A 5 -2.59 13.53 -2.43
C GLU A 5 -2.57 12.02 -2.61
N THR A 6 -1.45 11.45 -3.05
CA THR A 6 -1.27 10.00 -3.17
C THR A 6 -1.45 9.34 -1.80
N ARG A 7 -0.88 9.94 -0.75
CA ARG A 7 -0.99 9.42 0.62
C ARG A 7 -2.42 9.50 1.16
N ASP A 8 -3.14 10.60 0.90
CA ASP A 8 -4.52 10.78 1.36
C ASP A 8 -5.48 9.80 0.65
N ARG A 9 -5.33 9.64 -0.67
CA ARG A 9 -6.09 8.65 -1.45
C ARG A 9 -5.79 7.22 -1.01
N PHE A 10 -4.51 6.90 -0.87
CA PHE A 10 -4.09 5.59 -0.41
C PHE A 10 -4.66 5.29 0.98
N HIS A 11 -4.58 6.23 1.92
CA HIS A 11 -5.15 6.06 3.26
C HIS A 11 -6.64 5.77 3.22
N ARG A 12 -7.43 6.58 2.49
CA ARG A 12 -8.89 6.37 2.38
C ARG A 12 -9.23 4.98 1.86
N GLN A 13 -8.72 4.61 0.70
CA GLN A 13 -9.07 3.32 0.11
C GLN A 13 -8.53 2.17 0.94
N ALA A 14 -7.37 2.34 1.56
CA ALA A 14 -6.81 1.32 2.42
C ALA A 14 -7.62 1.11 3.70
N THR A 15 -8.17 2.17 4.31
CA THR A 15 -9.12 2.03 5.43
C THR A 15 -10.45 1.39 5.03
N GLU A 16 -10.84 1.45 3.75
CA GLU A 16 -12.03 0.75 3.25
C GLU A 16 -11.78 -0.74 3.00
N ILE A 17 -10.55 -1.10 2.62
CA ILE A 17 -10.13 -2.50 2.43
C ILE A 17 -9.87 -3.15 3.79
N VAL A 18 -9.21 -2.42 4.69
CA VAL A 18 -8.72 -2.97 5.95
C VAL A 18 -8.79 -1.96 7.09
N ASP A 19 -9.46 -2.35 8.18
CA ASP A 19 -9.67 -1.50 9.37
C ASP A 19 -8.39 -1.49 10.23
N MET A 20 -7.34 -0.84 9.71
CA MET A 20 -6.00 -0.83 10.29
C MET A 20 -5.52 0.58 10.61
N PRO A 21 -4.64 0.73 11.61
CA PRO A 21 -4.08 2.02 11.98
C PRO A 21 -3.20 2.59 10.86
N GLU A 22 -3.24 3.92 10.70
CA GLU A 22 -2.44 4.69 9.74
C GLU A 22 -0.95 4.33 9.73
N ALA A 23 -0.38 3.96 10.89
CA ALA A 23 1.01 3.53 10.99
C ALA A 23 1.35 2.33 10.10
N LEU A 24 0.41 1.41 9.89
CA LEU A 24 0.63 0.26 9.01
C LEU A 24 0.53 0.66 7.53
N LEU A 25 -0.35 1.60 7.21
CA LEU A 25 -0.50 2.14 5.87
C LEU A 25 0.76 2.91 5.46
N ASP A 26 1.31 3.71 6.37
CA ASP A 26 2.57 4.43 6.17
C ASP A 26 3.74 3.44 5.94
N LEU A 27 3.75 2.31 6.67
CA LEU A 27 4.72 1.23 6.47
C LEU A 27 4.56 0.56 5.09
N LEU A 28 3.32 0.26 4.69
CA LEU A 28 3.00 -0.38 3.41
C LEU A 28 3.42 0.53 2.25
N LEU A 29 3.04 1.80 2.32
CA LEU A 29 3.43 2.81 1.35
C LEU A 29 4.96 2.95 1.26
N GLN A 30 5.65 2.88 2.41
CA GLN A 30 7.11 2.92 2.44
C GLN A 30 7.75 1.69 1.78
N PHE A 31 7.20 0.50 2.02
CA PHE A 31 7.67 -0.73 1.37
C PHE A 31 7.45 -0.70 -0.13
N LEU A 32 6.24 -0.32 -0.58
CA LEU A 32 5.93 -0.13 -2.00
C LEU A 32 6.93 0.85 -2.61
N ARG A 33 7.13 2.02 -2.00
CA ARG A 33 8.08 3.02 -2.52
C ARG A 33 9.52 2.51 -2.60
N GLN A 34 9.97 1.70 -1.65
CA GLN A 34 11.33 1.13 -1.68
C GLN A 34 11.52 0.02 -2.73
N ASN A 35 10.43 -0.61 -3.16
CA ASN A 35 10.43 -1.73 -4.10
C ASN A 35 9.69 -1.38 -5.40
N ASP A 36 9.67 -0.09 -5.79
CA ASP A 36 9.06 0.38 -7.03
C ASP A 36 7.56 0.01 -7.21
N GLY A 37 6.81 0.04 -6.11
CA GLY A 37 5.39 -0.28 -6.06
C GLY A 37 5.06 -1.74 -5.76
N GLN A 38 6.03 -2.55 -5.30
CA GLN A 38 5.78 -3.97 -5.00
C GLN A 38 6.10 -4.36 -3.56
N LEU A 39 5.37 -5.31 -2.98
CA LEU A 39 5.75 -5.88 -1.68
C LEU A 39 6.75 -7.03 -1.87
N SER A 40 7.92 -6.89 -1.26
CA SER A 40 8.90 -7.97 -1.18
C SER A 40 8.31 -9.20 -0.49
N ARG A 41 8.69 -10.40 -0.96
CA ARG A 41 8.27 -11.70 -0.39
C ARG A 41 8.39 -11.77 1.14
N ARG A 42 9.45 -11.19 1.70
CA ARG A 42 9.64 -11.09 3.15
C ARG A 42 8.69 -10.10 3.83
N ALA A 43 8.40 -8.96 3.21
CA ALA A 43 7.51 -7.95 3.79
C ALA A 43 6.09 -8.52 3.90
N ARG A 44 5.59 -9.16 2.84
CA ARG A 44 4.29 -9.84 2.88
C ARG A 44 4.21 -10.98 3.90
N GLU A 45 5.27 -11.75 4.09
CA GLU A 45 5.26 -12.92 4.99
C GLU A 45 5.69 -12.62 6.44
N LYS A 46 6.33 -11.47 6.70
CA LYS A 46 6.71 -11.03 8.06
C LYS A 46 5.88 -9.86 8.56
N GLU A 47 5.95 -8.72 7.86
CA GLU A 47 5.34 -7.46 8.30
C GLU A 47 3.83 -7.46 8.02
N PHE A 48 3.45 -7.91 6.82
CA PHE A 48 2.07 -8.03 6.37
C PHE A 48 1.57 -9.46 6.39
N ALA A 49 2.13 -10.33 7.24
CA ALA A 49 1.67 -11.73 7.38
C ALA A 49 0.20 -11.85 7.79
N ARG A 50 -0.34 -10.75 8.33
CA ARG A 50 -1.74 -10.56 8.71
C ARG A 50 -2.66 -10.20 7.54
N LEU A 51 -2.09 -9.73 6.42
CA LEU A 51 -2.80 -9.46 5.19
C LEU A 51 -2.86 -10.72 4.34
N THR A 52 -4.01 -10.91 3.72
CA THR A 52 -4.20 -11.90 2.68
C THR A 52 -3.49 -11.47 1.40
N PRO A 53 -3.13 -12.43 0.53
CA PRO A 53 -2.59 -12.11 -0.79
C PRO A 53 -3.52 -11.21 -1.62
N GLU A 54 -4.85 -11.34 -1.44
CA GLU A 54 -5.85 -10.50 -2.11
C GLU A 54 -5.77 -9.04 -1.67
N GLU A 55 -5.64 -8.79 -0.36
CA GLU A 55 -5.43 -7.44 0.17
C GLU A 55 -4.11 -6.84 -0.33
N ILE A 56 -3.04 -7.64 -0.37
CA ILE A 56 -1.73 -7.21 -0.89
C ILE A 56 -1.82 -6.81 -2.36
N GLU A 57 -2.44 -7.63 -3.22
CA GLU A 57 -2.63 -7.30 -4.64
C GLU A 57 -3.47 -6.03 -4.83
N ALA A 58 -4.50 -5.84 -3.99
CA ALA A 58 -5.29 -4.62 -4.00
C ALA A 58 -4.41 -3.39 -3.69
N PHE A 59 -3.56 -3.45 -2.66
CA PHE A 59 -2.65 -2.36 -2.31
C PHE A 59 -1.61 -2.06 -3.40
N GLU A 60 -1.02 -3.09 -4.01
CA GLU A 60 -0.05 -2.95 -5.10
C GLU A 60 -0.71 -2.29 -6.33
N SER A 61 -1.91 -2.76 -6.72
CA SER A 61 -2.66 -2.18 -7.84
C SER A 61 -3.04 -0.73 -7.59
N LEU A 62 -3.51 -0.43 -6.39
CA LEU A 62 -3.96 0.90 -5.99
C LEU A 62 -2.79 1.91 -5.99
N TYR A 63 -1.62 1.49 -5.52
CA TYR A 63 -0.41 2.30 -5.61
C TYR A 63 0.05 2.50 -7.06
N ALA A 64 -0.01 1.46 -7.89
CA ALA A 64 0.31 1.55 -9.31
C ALA A 64 -0.63 2.55 -10.03
N GLU A 65 -1.95 2.47 -9.81
CA GLU A 65 -2.92 3.42 -10.36
C GLU A 65 -2.64 4.87 -9.92
N LEU A 66 -2.19 5.08 -8.68
CA LEU A 66 -1.87 6.41 -8.17
C LEU A 66 -0.54 6.96 -8.70
N THR A 67 0.39 6.10 -9.15
CA THR A 67 1.74 6.49 -9.56
C THR A 67 1.97 6.48 -11.06
N ILE A 68 1.11 5.83 -11.86
CA ILE A 68 1.18 5.83 -13.32
C ILE A 68 0.39 7.03 -13.85
N PRO A 69 1.03 8.06 -14.43
CA PRO A 69 0.32 8.99 -15.32
C PRO A 69 0.07 8.29 -16.66
N GLU A 70 -1.17 8.35 -17.17
CA GLU A 70 -1.51 7.97 -18.56
C GLU A 70 -0.58 8.64 -19.59
#